data_AF-A0A3S4FJG1-F1
#
_entry.id   AF-A0A3S4FJG1-F1
#
_cell.length_a   1.000
_cell.length_b   1.000
_cell.length_c   1.000
_cell.angle_alpha   90.00
_cell.angle_beta   90.00
_cell.angle_gamma   90.00
#
_symmetry.space_group_name_H-M   'P 1'
#
loop_
_entity.id
_entity.type
_entity.pdbx_description
1 polymer ?
#
loop_
_entity_poly.entity_id
_entity_poly.type
_entity_poly.pdbx_seq_one_letter_code
_entity_poly.pdbx_strand_id
1 'polypeptide(L)'
;MLRRERGVKLELINPPEDAFVDGRIIRALQANLFAVLRDILFVNGQIHNAGRFQHLDLESSTHITNLVFSILRNARALHVGEAPNMVVCWGGHSINENEYLYARRVGTQLGLRELNICTGCGPGAMEAPMKGAAVGHAQQRYKDSRFIGMTEPSIIAAEPPNPLVNELIIMPDIEKRLEAFVRIAHGIIIFPGGVGTAEELLYLLGILMNPANKNQVLPLILTGPKESADYFRVLDEFITHTLGEAARRHYRIIIDDAAEVARLMKKAMPQVKENRRDTGDAYSFNWSMRIAPDLQVPFEPSHENMANLKLYPDQPVEILAADLRRAFSGIVAGNVKEAGIRAIEANGPYKIHGDREMMRRMDDLLQGFVAQHRMKLPGSAYIPCYEICA
;
A
#
# COMPACT_ATOMS: atom_id res chain seq x y z
N MET A 1 -2.22 -10.13 29.04
CA MET A 1 -0.82 -9.67 29.06
C MET A 1 -0.29 -9.79 30.47
N LEU A 2 0.87 -10.41 30.66
CA LEU A 2 1.43 -10.72 31.97
C LEU A 2 2.75 -9.98 32.18
N ARG A 3 2.83 -9.13 33.21
CA ARG A 3 4.11 -8.54 33.64
C ARG A 3 4.91 -9.58 34.43
N ARG A 4 6.16 -9.79 34.05
CA ARG A 4 7.11 -10.73 34.68
C ARG A 4 8.47 -10.05 34.84
N GLU A 5 9.37 -10.68 35.59
CA GLU A 5 10.69 -10.13 35.94
C GLU A 5 11.53 -9.71 34.72
N ARG A 6 11.45 -10.48 33.63
CA ARG A 6 12.20 -10.23 32.38
C ARG A 6 11.40 -9.47 31.32
N GLY A 7 10.30 -8.82 31.72
CA GLY A 7 9.45 -8.03 30.82
C GLY A 7 8.05 -8.63 30.61
N VAL A 8 7.50 -8.40 29.42
CA VAL A 8 6.11 -8.76 29.08
C VAL A 8 6.03 -10.18 28.52
N LYS A 9 5.05 -10.96 28.99
CA LYS A 9 4.62 -12.22 28.36
C LYS A 9 3.20 -12.10 27.83
N LEU A 10 2.95 -12.74 26.69
CA LEU A 10 1.62 -12.92 26.13
C LEU A 10 1.14 -14.34 26.45
N GLU A 11 -0.05 -14.43 27.02
CA GLU A 11 -0.79 -15.68 27.21
C GLU A 11 -1.87 -15.71 26.13
N LEU A 12 -1.92 -16.81 25.39
CA LEU A 12 -2.87 -17.02 24.30
C LEU A 12 -3.85 -18.12 24.74
N ILE A 13 -5.14 -17.80 24.76
CA ILE A 13 -6.21 -18.73 25.14
C ILE A 13 -6.95 -19.10 23.85
N ASN A 14 -7.03 -20.40 23.55
CA ASN A 14 -7.60 -20.93 22.31
C ASN A 14 -7.04 -20.30 21.02
N PRO A 15 -5.70 -20.20 20.86
CA PRO A 15 -5.13 -19.69 19.61
C PRO A 15 -5.38 -20.68 18.45
N PRO A 16 -5.38 -20.19 17.19
CA PRO A 16 -5.43 -21.06 16.02
C PRO A 16 -4.31 -22.11 16.02
N GLU A 17 -4.64 -23.36 15.74
CA GLU A 17 -3.68 -24.48 15.79
C GLU A 17 -2.59 -24.37 14.71
N ASP A 18 -2.92 -23.81 13.56
CA ASP A 18 -2.03 -23.58 12.41
C ASP A 18 -0.91 -22.56 12.70
N ALA A 19 -1.01 -21.80 13.80
CA ALA A 19 0.06 -20.92 14.27
C ALA A 19 1.22 -21.69 14.96
N PHE A 20 1.08 -23.00 15.19
CA PHE A 20 2.02 -23.83 15.94
C PHE A 20 2.62 -24.95 15.08
N VAL A 21 3.89 -25.26 15.34
CA VAL A 21 4.59 -26.45 14.85
C VAL A 21 5.09 -27.20 16.06
N ASP A 22 4.64 -28.45 16.24
CA ASP A 22 4.97 -29.30 17.40
C ASP A 22 4.72 -28.62 18.76
N GLY A 23 3.58 -27.93 18.88
CA GLY A 23 3.19 -27.21 20.09
C GLY A 23 3.98 -25.93 20.37
N ARG A 24 4.83 -25.48 19.44
CA ARG A 24 5.57 -24.22 19.54
C ARG A 24 5.11 -23.23 18.48
N ILE A 25 4.80 -22.01 18.89
CA ILE A 25 4.41 -20.95 17.97
C ILE A 25 5.52 -20.67 16.95
N ILE A 26 5.15 -20.44 15.69
CA ILE A 26 6.09 -20.02 14.65
C ILE A 26 6.76 -18.70 15.06
N ARG A 27 8.09 -18.60 14.96
CA ARG A 27 8.85 -17.44 15.44
C ARG A 27 8.46 -16.12 14.77
N ALA A 28 8.13 -16.15 13.49
CA ALA A 28 7.64 -14.96 12.77
C ALA A 28 6.31 -14.46 13.37
N LEU A 29 5.36 -15.36 13.64
CA LEU A 29 4.10 -15.02 14.30
C LEU A 29 4.33 -14.48 15.72
N GLN A 30 5.25 -15.08 16.47
CA GLN A 30 5.64 -14.56 17.78
C GLN A 30 6.17 -13.11 17.70
N ALA A 31 7.06 -12.83 16.75
CA ALA A 31 7.59 -11.48 16.53
C ALA A 31 6.47 -10.50 16.14
N ASN A 32 5.56 -10.91 15.25
CA ASN A 32 4.41 -10.13 14.82
C ASN A 32 3.47 -9.79 15.99
N LEU A 33 3.21 -10.71 16.93
CA LEU A 33 2.42 -10.43 18.14
C LEU A 33 3.05 -9.33 19.00
N PHE A 34 4.38 -9.31 19.13
CA PHE A 34 5.07 -8.24 19.85
C PHE A 34 5.14 -6.94 19.05
N ALA A 35 5.17 -6.99 17.72
CA ALA A 35 5.05 -5.81 16.86
C ALA A 35 3.65 -5.16 17.00
N VAL A 36 2.59 -5.98 17.00
CA VAL A 36 1.22 -5.52 17.28
C VAL A 36 1.16 -4.81 18.63
N LEU A 37 1.70 -5.45 19.68
CA LEU A 37 1.73 -4.87 21.00
C LEU A 37 2.50 -3.53 21.05
N ARG A 38 3.68 -3.48 20.43
CA ARG A 38 4.54 -2.30 20.36
C ARG A 38 3.79 -1.13 19.72
N ASP A 39 3.19 -1.35 18.56
CA ASP A 39 2.62 -0.27 17.75
C ASP A 39 1.31 0.25 18.35
N ILE A 40 0.41 -0.65 18.80
CA ILE A 40 -0.85 -0.24 19.45
C ILE A 40 -0.56 0.56 20.73
N LEU A 41 0.37 0.12 21.58
CA LEU A 41 0.72 0.87 22.79
C LEU A 41 1.42 2.19 22.47
N PHE A 42 2.30 2.23 21.48
CA PHE A 42 3.02 3.45 21.11
C PHE A 42 2.06 4.49 20.54
N VAL A 43 1.20 4.11 19.60
CA VAL A 43 0.22 5.01 18.97
C VAL A 43 -0.76 5.54 20.01
N ASN A 44 -1.36 4.66 20.83
CA ASN A 44 -2.26 5.09 21.91
C ASN A 44 -1.55 5.99 22.92
N GLY A 45 -0.30 5.67 23.27
CA GLY A 45 0.52 6.49 24.15
C GLY A 45 0.78 7.89 23.57
N GLN A 46 1.13 7.98 22.29
CA GLN A 46 1.35 9.26 21.60
C GLN A 46 0.05 10.08 21.52
N ILE A 47 -1.06 9.47 21.09
CA ILE A 47 -2.35 10.16 20.94
C ILE A 47 -2.91 10.62 22.29
N HIS A 48 -2.95 9.74 23.30
CA HIS A 48 -3.48 10.09 24.63
C HIS A 48 -2.59 11.08 25.38
N ASN A 49 -1.25 10.96 25.28
CA ASN A 49 -0.36 11.90 25.94
C ASN A 49 -0.27 13.24 25.20
N ALA A 50 -0.52 13.26 23.89
CA ALA A 50 -0.58 14.50 23.15
C ALA A 50 -1.71 15.44 23.59
N GLY A 51 -2.87 14.87 23.97
CA GLY A 51 -3.95 15.62 24.59
C GLY A 51 -3.61 16.20 25.96
N ARG A 52 -2.51 15.77 26.59
CA ARG A 52 -2.06 16.26 27.91
C ARG A 52 -0.79 17.12 27.87
N PHE A 53 0.11 16.93 26.89
CA PHE A 53 1.45 17.56 26.94
C PHE A 53 2.04 18.04 25.60
N GLN A 54 1.50 17.69 24.43
CA GLN A 54 2.17 17.96 23.14
C GLN A 54 1.31 18.63 22.05
N HIS A 55 0.03 18.94 22.29
CA HIS A 55 -0.85 19.60 21.29
C HIS A 55 -0.76 18.96 19.89
N LEU A 56 -0.84 17.62 19.79
CA LEU A 56 -0.88 16.92 18.50
C LEU A 56 -2.19 17.26 17.78
N ASP A 57 -2.10 18.20 16.86
CA ASP A 57 -3.13 18.47 15.87
C ASP A 57 -3.08 17.41 14.75
N LEU A 58 -4.10 16.55 14.68
CA LEU A 58 -4.21 15.50 13.66
C LEU A 58 -4.76 15.99 12.31
N GLU A 59 -5.10 17.27 12.19
CA GLU A 59 -5.43 17.94 10.93
C GLU A 59 -4.19 18.64 10.32
N SER A 60 -3.14 18.84 11.13
CA SER A 60 -1.86 19.39 10.67
C SER A 60 -1.03 18.35 9.90
N SER A 61 -0.81 18.62 8.62
CA SER A 61 0.05 17.82 7.73
C SER A 61 1.45 17.54 8.31
N THR A 62 2.04 18.52 8.98
CA THR A 62 3.36 18.38 9.64
C THR A 62 3.30 17.36 10.78
N HIS A 63 2.27 17.43 11.62
CA HIS A 63 2.10 16.52 12.74
C HIS A 63 1.81 15.09 12.27
N ILE A 64 0.97 14.92 11.24
CA ILE A 64 0.70 13.61 10.63
C ILE A 64 2.01 12.99 10.11
N THR A 65 2.80 13.75 9.34
CA THR A 65 4.09 13.28 8.81
C THR A 65 5.05 12.88 9.95
N ASN A 66 5.14 13.69 11.01
CA ASN A 66 5.98 13.40 12.17
C ASN A 66 5.50 12.20 12.97
N LEU A 67 4.19 11.97 13.05
CA LEU A 67 3.61 10.78 13.67
C LEU A 67 3.99 9.53 12.88
N VAL A 68 3.83 9.56 11.54
CA VAL A 68 4.25 8.46 10.66
C VAL A 68 5.73 8.14 10.86
N PHE A 69 6.60 9.17 10.80
CA PHE A 69 8.03 9.01 11.08
C PHE A 69 8.29 8.40 12.47
N SER A 70 7.59 8.89 13.50
CA SER A 70 7.80 8.43 14.89
C SER A 70 7.40 6.98 15.08
N ILE A 71 6.32 6.52 14.44
CA ILE A 71 5.89 5.11 14.46
C ILE A 71 6.95 4.25 13.78
N LEU A 72 7.38 4.60 12.57
CA LEU A 72 8.42 3.86 11.83
C LEU A 72 9.75 3.80 12.59
N ARG A 73 10.15 4.92 13.23
CA ARG A 73 11.35 4.99 14.07
C ARG A 73 11.22 4.10 15.30
N ASN A 74 10.09 4.13 15.99
CA ASN A 74 9.82 3.27 17.15
C ASN A 74 9.79 1.78 16.75
N ALA A 75 9.31 1.49 15.55
CA ALA A 75 9.34 0.16 14.95
C ALA A 75 10.73 -0.31 14.53
N ARG A 76 11.75 0.58 14.61
CA ARG A 76 13.13 0.37 14.15
C ARG A 76 13.24 0.11 12.65
N ALA A 77 12.26 0.57 11.86
CA ALA A 77 12.23 0.38 10.42
C ALA A 77 13.11 1.40 9.64
N LEU A 78 13.58 2.45 10.31
CA LEU A 78 14.39 3.52 9.71
C LEU A 78 15.86 3.32 10.07
N HIS A 79 16.60 2.63 9.20
CA HIS A 79 18.03 2.36 9.40
C HIS A 79 18.89 3.54 8.93
N VAL A 80 19.83 3.97 9.78
CA VAL A 80 20.78 5.03 9.45
C VAL A 80 21.97 4.45 8.69
N GLY A 81 22.41 5.14 7.64
CA GLY A 81 23.61 4.77 6.87
C GLY A 81 23.41 3.67 5.83
N GLU A 82 22.21 3.11 5.71
CA GLU A 82 21.87 2.15 4.65
C GLU A 82 21.64 2.89 3.33
N ALA A 83 22.23 2.39 2.23
CA ALA A 83 21.97 2.95 0.91
C ALA A 83 20.53 2.60 0.46
N PRO A 84 19.89 3.44 -0.38
CA PRO A 84 18.57 3.14 -0.95
C PRO A 84 18.47 1.73 -1.54
N ASN A 85 17.60 0.89 -0.95
CA ASN A 85 17.38 -0.50 -1.38
C ASN A 85 15.96 -1.02 -1.16
N MET A 86 15.04 -0.20 -0.61
CA MET A 86 13.66 -0.61 -0.32
C MET A 86 12.75 -0.41 -1.53
N VAL A 87 12.17 -1.51 -2.03
CA VAL A 87 11.17 -1.50 -3.10
C VAL A 87 9.81 -1.84 -2.51
N VAL A 88 8.85 -0.92 -2.64
CA VAL A 88 7.45 -1.19 -2.28
C VAL A 88 6.79 -1.96 -3.42
N CYS A 89 6.11 -3.06 -3.10
CA CYS A 89 5.36 -3.85 -4.05
C CYS A 89 3.87 -3.83 -3.67
N TRP A 90 3.05 -3.33 -4.60
CA TRP A 90 1.59 -3.26 -4.51
C TRP A 90 0.95 -4.19 -5.54
N GLY A 91 -0.25 -4.68 -5.27
CA GLY A 91 -0.98 -5.58 -6.15
C GLY A 91 -2.13 -6.29 -5.44
N GLY A 92 -2.90 -7.08 -6.18
CA GLY A 92 -4.11 -7.71 -5.65
C GLY A 92 -3.87 -8.75 -4.56
N HIS A 93 -4.76 -8.79 -3.57
CA HIS A 93 -4.87 -9.89 -2.61
C HIS A 93 -5.42 -11.16 -3.27
N SER A 94 -6.31 -11.00 -4.27
CA SER A 94 -6.90 -12.07 -5.08
C SER A 94 -6.33 -12.00 -6.50
N ILE A 95 -5.40 -12.91 -6.82
CA ILE A 95 -4.75 -13.02 -8.12
C ILE A 95 -4.67 -14.49 -8.54
N ASN A 96 -4.59 -14.73 -9.85
CA ASN A 96 -4.44 -16.09 -10.38
C ASN A 96 -3.00 -16.61 -10.22
N GLU A 97 -2.79 -17.90 -10.51
CA GLU A 97 -1.49 -18.54 -10.39
C GLU A 97 -0.41 -17.92 -11.29
N ASN A 98 -0.75 -17.54 -12.52
CA ASN A 98 0.20 -16.93 -13.47
C ASN A 98 0.72 -15.58 -12.94
N GLU A 99 -0.17 -14.74 -12.42
CA GLU A 99 0.18 -13.47 -11.78
C GLU A 99 1.02 -13.69 -10.52
N TYR A 100 0.65 -14.66 -9.69
CA TYR A 100 1.40 -15.01 -8.48
C TYR A 100 2.83 -15.47 -8.81
N LEU A 101 2.98 -16.37 -9.79
CA LEU A 101 4.28 -16.85 -10.25
C LEU A 101 5.10 -15.72 -10.90
N TYR A 102 4.47 -14.80 -11.63
CA TYR A 102 5.16 -13.62 -12.15
C TYR A 102 5.67 -12.70 -11.03
N ALA A 103 4.83 -12.37 -10.06
CA ALA A 103 5.22 -11.56 -8.90
C ALA A 103 6.37 -12.21 -8.10
N ARG A 104 6.35 -13.55 -7.95
CA ARG A 104 7.45 -14.31 -7.36
C ARG A 104 8.73 -14.25 -8.20
N ARG A 105 8.62 -14.33 -9.54
CA ARG A 105 9.78 -14.17 -10.44
C ARG A 105 10.39 -12.77 -10.33
N VAL A 106 9.56 -11.72 -10.29
CA VAL A 106 10.02 -10.34 -10.03
C VAL A 106 10.72 -10.25 -8.68
N GLY A 107 10.11 -10.79 -7.61
CA GLY A 107 10.73 -10.87 -6.28
C GLY A 107 12.11 -11.55 -6.30
N THR A 108 12.23 -12.67 -7.02
CA THR A 108 13.52 -13.38 -7.18
C THR A 108 14.57 -12.48 -7.83
N GLN A 109 14.19 -11.76 -8.89
CA GLN A 109 15.07 -10.85 -9.61
C GLN A 109 15.47 -9.61 -8.77
N LEU A 110 14.59 -9.12 -7.90
CA LEU A 110 14.91 -8.09 -6.90
C LEU A 110 15.90 -8.61 -5.86
N GLY A 111 15.65 -9.80 -5.31
CA GLY A 111 16.54 -10.43 -4.33
C GLY A 111 17.95 -10.69 -4.89
N LEU A 112 18.05 -11.11 -6.16
CA LEU A 112 19.33 -11.26 -6.87
C LEU A 112 20.13 -9.95 -7.01
N ARG A 113 19.50 -8.79 -6.76
CA ARG A 113 20.12 -7.46 -6.82
C ARG A 113 20.24 -6.80 -5.45
N GLU A 114 20.06 -7.59 -4.38
CA GLU A 114 20.16 -7.14 -2.98
C GLU A 114 19.18 -6.01 -2.65
N LEU A 115 17.99 -6.06 -3.25
CA LEU A 115 16.90 -5.13 -2.94
C LEU A 115 15.96 -5.77 -1.92
N ASN A 116 15.52 -4.96 -0.96
CA ASN A 116 14.55 -5.32 0.07
C ASN A 116 13.13 -5.04 -0.42
N ILE A 117 12.14 -5.66 0.24
CA ILE A 117 10.74 -5.58 -0.16
C ILE A 117 9.88 -5.07 0.98
N CYS A 118 9.01 -4.12 0.66
CA CYS A 118 7.90 -3.70 1.51
C CYS A 118 6.56 -3.96 0.80
N THR A 119 5.57 -4.49 1.52
CA THR A 119 4.21 -4.74 0.98
C THR A 119 3.12 -4.40 2.00
N GLY A 120 1.86 -4.51 1.56
CA GLY A 120 0.67 -4.48 2.41
C GLY A 120 0.45 -5.69 3.30
N CYS A 121 1.44 -6.59 3.40
CA CYS A 121 1.51 -7.81 4.23
C CYS A 121 0.53 -8.95 3.90
N GLY A 122 -0.57 -8.71 3.18
CA GLY A 122 -1.57 -9.72 2.83
C GLY A 122 -1.12 -10.83 1.86
N PRO A 123 -2.06 -11.64 1.36
CA PRO A 123 -1.80 -12.72 0.40
C PRO A 123 -1.56 -12.19 -1.03
N GLY A 124 -1.45 -13.11 -1.99
CA GLY A 124 -1.37 -12.76 -3.42
C GLY A 124 -0.09 -11.99 -3.76
N ALA A 125 -0.24 -10.83 -4.42
CA ALA A 125 0.88 -10.00 -4.84
C ALA A 125 1.63 -9.35 -3.68
N MET A 126 1.06 -9.35 -2.46
CA MET A 126 1.72 -8.85 -1.26
C MET A 126 2.63 -9.89 -0.58
N GLU A 127 2.48 -11.17 -0.96
CA GLU A 127 3.28 -12.29 -0.44
C GLU A 127 4.31 -12.79 -1.48
N ALA A 128 3.88 -12.97 -2.74
CA ALA A 128 4.68 -13.61 -3.78
C ALA A 128 6.08 -12.98 -3.98
N PRO A 129 6.23 -11.63 -4.02
CA PRO A 129 7.54 -11.01 -4.17
C PRO A 129 8.50 -11.34 -3.03
N MET A 130 8.02 -11.41 -1.78
CA MET A 130 8.85 -11.78 -0.62
C MET A 130 9.34 -13.23 -0.72
N LYS A 131 8.47 -14.17 -1.12
CA LYS A 131 8.87 -15.57 -1.37
C LYS A 131 9.95 -15.68 -2.45
N GLY A 132 9.86 -14.86 -3.49
CA GLY A 132 10.87 -14.79 -4.53
C GLY A 132 12.19 -14.21 -4.01
N ALA A 133 12.12 -13.05 -3.34
CA ALA A 133 13.29 -12.35 -2.84
C ALA A 133 14.08 -13.17 -1.83
N ALA A 134 13.42 -13.96 -0.97
CA ALA A 134 14.10 -14.87 -0.05
C ALA A 134 15.06 -15.84 -0.78
N VAL A 135 14.64 -16.37 -1.94
CA VAL A 135 15.49 -17.24 -2.78
C VAL A 135 16.64 -16.43 -3.39
N GLY A 136 16.34 -15.26 -3.96
CA GLY A 136 17.36 -14.39 -4.57
C GLY A 136 18.42 -13.91 -3.58
N HIS A 137 18.00 -13.50 -2.37
CA HIS A 137 18.88 -13.12 -1.27
C HIS A 137 19.76 -14.29 -0.83
N ALA A 138 19.20 -15.49 -0.68
CA ALA A 138 19.97 -16.69 -0.35
C ALA A 138 21.06 -16.98 -1.40
N GLN A 139 20.73 -16.86 -2.69
CA GLN A 139 21.68 -17.02 -3.80
C GLN A 139 22.83 -15.99 -3.78
N GLN A 140 22.52 -14.73 -3.44
CA GLN A 140 23.52 -13.66 -3.28
C GLN A 140 24.22 -13.67 -1.93
N ARG A 141 23.85 -14.58 -1.01
CA ARG A 141 24.29 -14.60 0.39
C ARG A 141 23.98 -13.29 1.13
N TYR A 142 22.96 -12.56 0.69
CA TYR A 142 22.46 -11.36 1.35
C TYR A 142 21.83 -11.77 2.69
N LYS A 143 22.40 -11.29 3.80
CA LYS A 143 22.08 -11.78 5.16
C LYS A 143 20.91 -11.05 5.79
N ASP A 144 20.87 -9.74 5.60
CA ASP A 144 19.95 -8.85 6.30
C ASP A 144 18.76 -8.51 5.39
N SER A 145 18.06 -9.56 4.95
CA SER A 145 16.81 -9.44 4.20
C SER A 145 15.79 -8.67 5.03
N ARG A 146 15.26 -7.58 4.48
CA ARG A 146 14.17 -6.82 5.08
C ARG A 146 12.89 -7.03 4.28
N PHE A 147 11.91 -7.66 4.93
CA PHE A 147 10.58 -7.92 4.41
C PHE A 147 9.58 -7.19 5.30
N ILE A 148 9.32 -5.93 4.95
CA ILE A 148 8.48 -5.03 5.73
C ILE A 148 7.02 -5.25 5.33
N GLY A 149 6.18 -5.62 6.30
CA GLY A 149 4.73 -5.64 6.14
C GLY A 149 4.12 -4.42 6.82
N MET A 150 3.42 -3.58 6.07
CA MET A 150 2.66 -2.45 6.63
C MET A 150 1.18 -2.72 6.55
N THR A 151 0.50 -2.62 7.68
CA THR A 151 -0.95 -2.84 7.79
C THR A 151 -1.57 -1.83 8.73
N GLU A 152 -2.88 -1.89 8.91
CA GLU A 152 -3.63 -1.06 9.85
C GLU A 152 -4.84 -1.83 10.41
N PRO A 153 -5.42 -1.42 11.56
CA PRO A 153 -6.41 -2.21 12.28
C PRO A 153 -7.65 -2.63 11.47
N SER A 154 -8.12 -1.79 10.54
CA SER A 154 -9.37 -2.04 9.79
C SER A 154 -9.22 -3.03 8.65
N ILE A 155 -7.98 -3.33 8.21
CA ILE A 155 -7.70 -4.25 7.09
C ILE A 155 -6.93 -5.50 7.51
N ILE A 156 -6.22 -5.49 8.64
CA ILE A 156 -5.35 -6.62 9.07
C ILE A 156 -6.10 -7.96 9.19
N ALA A 157 -7.41 -7.93 9.46
CA ALA A 157 -8.23 -9.15 9.51
C ALA A 157 -8.54 -9.71 8.11
N ALA A 158 -8.76 -8.84 7.12
CA ALA A 158 -9.02 -9.23 5.74
C ALA A 158 -7.73 -9.60 4.99
N GLU A 159 -6.63 -8.92 5.32
CA GLU A 159 -5.30 -9.10 4.71
C GLU A 159 -4.24 -9.34 5.80
N PRO A 160 -4.24 -10.53 6.44
CA PRO A 160 -3.33 -10.81 7.55
C PRO A 160 -1.88 -10.91 7.09
N PRO A 161 -0.90 -10.54 7.95
CA PRO A 161 0.51 -10.61 7.60
C PRO A 161 0.96 -12.02 7.24
N ASN A 162 1.48 -12.19 6.04
CA ASN A 162 2.06 -13.45 5.59
C ASN A 162 3.34 -13.80 6.39
N PRO A 163 3.71 -15.09 6.50
CA PRO A 163 4.78 -15.53 7.40
C PRO A 163 6.20 -15.14 6.95
N LEU A 164 6.38 -14.57 5.75
CA LEU A 164 7.69 -14.08 5.29
C LEU A 164 8.00 -12.67 5.83
N VAL A 165 6.98 -11.94 6.30
CA VAL A 165 7.18 -10.64 6.95
C VAL A 165 8.06 -10.81 8.19
N ASN A 166 9.18 -10.10 8.22
CA ASN A 166 10.09 -10.08 9.38
C ASN A 166 10.14 -8.72 10.09
N GLU A 167 9.55 -7.69 9.50
CA GLU A 167 9.32 -6.38 10.10
C GLU A 167 7.86 -5.96 9.91
N LEU A 168 6.99 -6.32 10.86
CA LEU A 168 5.59 -5.90 10.86
C LEU A 168 5.45 -4.50 11.49
N ILE A 169 4.64 -3.65 10.86
CA ILE A 169 4.32 -2.30 11.30
C ILE A 169 2.81 -2.08 11.18
N ILE A 170 2.18 -1.65 12.28
CA ILE A 170 0.76 -1.29 12.31
C ILE A 170 0.63 0.24 12.34
N MET A 171 0.16 0.80 11.23
CA MET A 171 -0.18 2.21 11.13
C MET A 171 -1.59 2.46 11.67
N PRO A 172 -1.93 3.69 12.10
CA PRO A 172 -3.21 3.96 12.76
C PRO A 172 -4.42 3.87 11.82
N ASP A 173 -4.23 4.20 10.54
CA ASP A 173 -5.27 4.25 9.51
C ASP A 173 -4.65 4.07 8.11
N ILE A 174 -5.50 4.01 7.08
CA ILE A 174 -5.12 3.78 5.69
C ILE A 174 -4.24 4.91 5.17
N GLU A 175 -4.56 6.15 5.47
CA GLU A 175 -3.82 7.32 4.98
C GLU A 175 -2.40 7.35 5.50
N LYS A 176 -2.21 7.07 6.79
CA LYS A 176 -0.88 6.98 7.41
C LYS A 176 -0.12 5.76 6.90
N ARG A 177 -0.80 4.66 6.56
CA ARG A 177 -0.20 3.50 5.86
C ARG A 177 0.28 3.90 4.45
N LEU A 178 -0.54 4.59 3.67
CA LEU A 178 -0.20 5.07 2.34
C LEU A 178 0.98 6.06 2.37
N GLU A 179 0.97 7.01 3.32
CA GLU A 179 2.08 7.92 3.53
C GLU A 179 3.35 7.15 3.91
N ALA A 180 3.27 6.20 4.85
CA ALA A 180 4.43 5.40 5.24
C ALA A 180 5.09 4.71 4.04
N PHE A 181 4.31 4.08 3.15
CA PHE A 181 4.84 3.47 1.93
C PHE A 181 5.65 4.47 1.08
N VAL A 182 5.06 5.62 0.76
CA VAL A 182 5.71 6.62 -0.11
C VAL A 182 6.98 7.19 0.54
N ARG A 183 6.96 7.36 1.87
CA ARG A 183 8.11 7.90 2.62
C ARG A 183 9.29 6.93 2.67
N ILE A 184 9.06 5.62 2.79
CA ILE A 184 10.15 4.63 2.87
C ILE A 184 10.56 4.05 1.52
N ALA A 185 9.74 4.25 0.49
CA ALA A 185 10.03 3.76 -0.85
C ALA A 185 11.26 4.45 -1.46
N HIS A 186 12.11 3.63 -2.08
CA HIS A 186 13.10 4.08 -3.05
C HIS A 186 12.71 3.69 -4.48
N GLY A 187 11.70 2.84 -4.62
CA GLY A 187 11.06 2.49 -5.87
C GLY A 187 9.77 1.73 -5.60
N ILE A 188 8.83 1.79 -6.54
CA ILE A 188 7.50 1.20 -6.38
C ILE A 188 7.20 0.33 -7.60
N ILE A 189 6.80 -0.91 -7.34
CA ILE A 189 6.32 -1.86 -8.34
C ILE A 189 4.84 -2.11 -8.09
N ILE A 190 4.02 -1.99 -9.13
CA ILE A 190 2.59 -2.26 -9.06
C ILE A 190 2.25 -3.43 -10.00
N PHE A 191 1.77 -4.52 -9.39
CA PHE A 191 1.22 -5.69 -10.08
C PHE A 191 -0.28 -5.52 -10.35
N PRO A 192 -0.89 -6.38 -11.19
CA PRO A 192 -2.35 -6.38 -11.33
C PRO A 192 -3.05 -6.57 -9.98
N GLY A 193 -4.11 -5.81 -9.78
CA GLY A 193 -4.91 -5.83 -8.56
C GLY A 193 -6.31 -5.23 -8.76
N GLY A 194 -7.10 -5.24 -7.69
CA GLY A 194 -8.44 -4.67 -7.68
C GLY A 194 -8.43 -3.21 -7.23
N VAL A 195 -9.53 -2.81 -6.59
CA VAL A 195 -9.78 -1.43 -6.15
C VAL A 195 -8.73 -0.88 -5.17
N GLY A 196 -8.19 -1.70 -4.27
CA GLY A 196 -7.14 -1.24 -3.34
C GLY A 196 -5.83 -0.90 -4.05
N THR A 197 -5.46 -1.65 -5.09
CA THR A 197 -4.27 -1.35 -5.90
C THR A 197 -4.49 -0.09 -6.76
N ALA A 198 -5.70 0.12 -7.25
CA ALA A 198 -6.06 1.36 -7.95
C ALA A 198 -6.02 2.58 -7.01
N GLU A 199 -6.50 2.43 -5.77
CA GLU A 199 -6.39 3.44 -4.72
C GLU A 199 -4.92 3.83 -4.47
N GLU A 200 -4.04 2.84 -4.28
CA GLU A 200 -2.61 3.05 -4.07
C GLU A 200 -1.94 3.77 -5.26
N LEU A 201 -2.29 3.40 -6.49
CA LEU A 201 -1.80 4.08 -7.70
C LEU A 201 -2.27 5.54 -7.78
N LEU A 202 -3.56 5.79 -7.55
CA LEU A 202 -4.13 7.14 -7.59
C LEU A 202 -3.56 8.04 -6.48
N TYR A 203 -3.36 7.49 -5.29
CA TYR A 203 -2.64 8.16 -4.21
C TYR A 203 -1.26 8.62 -4.65
N LEU A 204 -0.48 7.71 -5.23
CA LEU A 204 0.89 7.99 -5.67
C LEU A 204 0.93 9.00 -6.82
N LEU A 205 0.04 8.88 -7.81
CA LEU A 205 -0.03 9.83 -8.93
C LEU A 205 -0.46 11.21 -8.46
N GLY A 206 -1.43 11.33 -7.54
CA GLY A 206 -1.81 12.61 -6.94
C GLY A 206 -0.63 13.33 -6.28
N ILE A 207 0.27 12.57 -5.63
CA ILE A 207 1.52 13.12 -5.06
C ILE A 207 2.50 13.51 -6.16
N LEU A 208 2.85 12.60 -7.07
CA LEU A 208 3.90 12.83 -8.07
C LEU A 208 3.53 13.91 -9.09
N MET A 209 2.24 14.11 -9.35
CA MET A 209 1.75 15.14 -10.27
C MET A 209 1.76 16.54 -9.65
N ASN A 210 1.88 16.65 -8.32
CA ASN A 210 2.05 17.95 -7.66
C ASN A 210 3.34 18.66 -8.16
N PRO A 211 3.27 19.92 -8.60
CA PRO A 211 4.45 20.67 -9.08
C PRO A 211 5.61 20.75 -8.09
N ALA A 212 5.34 20.69 -6.78
CA ALA A 212 6.37 20.68 -5.74
C ALA A 212 7.25 19.42 -5.79
N ASN A 213 6.74 18.32 -6.35
CA ASN A 213 7.44 17.04 -6.45
C ASN A 213 8.12 16.81 -7.79
N LYS A 214 8.17 17.81 -8.68
CA LYS A 214 8.76 17.69 -10.03
C LYS A 214 10.22 17.19 -10.05
N ASN A 215 10.98 17.45 -8.98
CA ASN A 215 12.38 17.07 -8.83
C ASN A 215 12.57 15.79 -8.00
N GLN A 216 11.49 15.15 -7.55
CA GLN A 216 11.58 13.89 -6.82
C GLN A 216 12.01 12.77 -7.75
N VAL A 217 12.90 11.92 -7.27
CA VAL A 217 13.29 10.68 -7.97
C VAL A 217 12.68 9.51 -7.22
N LEU A 218 11.58 9.00 -7.76
CA LEU A 218 10.89 7.81 -7.26
C LEU A 218 10.46 6.94 -8.46
N PRO A 219 11.24 5.92 -8.86
CA PRO A 219 10.90 5.05 -9.98
C PRO A 219 9.62 4.26 -9.69
N LEU A 220 8.67 4.29 -10.62
CA LEU A 220 7.41 3.57 -10.56
C LEU A 220 7.26 2.70 -11.80
N ILE A 221 7.08 1.39 -11.58
CA ILE A 221 6.90 0.39 -12.64
C ILE A 221 5.59 -0.36 -12.44
N LEU A 222 4.73 -0.34 -13.44
CA LEU A 222 3.55 -1.20 -13.54
C LEU A 222 3.96 -2.46 -14.32
N THR A 223 3.68 -3.65 -13.79
CA THR A 223 4.16 -4.88 -14.43
C THR A 223 3.33 -6.10 -14.12
N GLY A 224 3.23 -7.02 -15.07
CA GLY A 224 2.55 -8.29 -14.90
C GLY A 224 2.92 -9.28 -16.01
N PRO A 225 2.37 -10.50 -15.96
CA PRO A 225 2.62 -11.50 -17.00
C PRO A 225 1.96 -11.08 -18.32
N LYS A 226 2.24 -11.81 -19.40
CA LYS A 226 1.73 -11.50 -20.74
C LYS A 226 0.21 -11.32 -20.79
N GLU A 227 -0.53 -12.13 -20.04
CA GLU A 227 -1.99 -12.12 -19.97
C GLU A 227 -2.55 -10.83 -19.32
N SER A 228 -1.73 -10.08 -18.59
CA SER A 228 -2.12 -8.80 -17.98
C SER A 228 -1.99 -7.60 -18.92
N ALA A 229 -1.61 -7.80 -20.19
CA ALA A 229 -1.46 -6.71 -21.15
C ALA A 229 -2.74 -5.88 -21.31
N ASP A 230 -3.90 -6.54 -21.45
CA ASP A 230 -5.18 -5.85 -21.55
C ASP A 230 -5.59 -5.16 -20.24
N TYR A 231 -5.28 -5.76 -19.08
CA TYR A 231 -5.49 -5.13 -17.78
C TYR A 231 -4.75 -3.79 -17.69
N PHE A 232 -3.46 -3.78 -18.04
CA PHE A 232 -2.66 -2.56 -17.98
C PHE A 232 -3.05 -1.56 -19.05
N ARG A 233 -3.53 -2.00 -20.22
CA ARG A 233 -4.07 -1.11 -21.25
C ARG A 233 -5.31 -0.37 -20.74
N VAL A 234 -6.27 -1.09 -20.15
CA VAL A 234 -7.49 -0.48 -19.59
C VAL A 234 -7.16 0.47 -18.42
N LEU A 235 -6.22 0.08 -17.55
CA LEU A 235 -5.78 0.93 -16.44
C LEU A 235 -5.06 2.19 -16.94
N ASP A 236 -4.14 2.07 -17.90
CA ASP A 236 -3.43 3.19 -18.52
C ASP A 236 -4.40 4.14 -19.23
N GLU A 237 -5.36 3.60 -20.00
CA GLU A 237 -6.44 4.38 -20.60
C GLU A 237 -7.26 5.12 -19.53
N PHE A 238 -7.66 4.46 -18.44
CA PHE A 238 -8.38 5.13 -17.35
C PHE A 238 -7.56 6.28 -16.75
N ILE A 239 -6.27 6.07 -16.46
CA ILE A 239 -5.39 7.09 -15.91
C ILE A 239 -5.21 8.26 -16.88
N THR A 240 -4.98 8.02 -18.17
CA THR A 240 -4.77 9.13 -19.12
C THR A 240 -6.05 9.87 -19.46
N HIS A 241 -7.22 9.23 -19.41
CA HIS A 241 -8.50 9.91 -19.64
C HIS A 241 -8.96 10.71 -18.42
N THR A 242 -8.54 10.35 -17.21
CA THR A 242 -8.91 11.07 -15.98
C THR A 242 -7.85 12.09 -15.57
N LEU A 243 -6.59 11.68 -15.48
CA LEU A 243 -5.48 12.52 -15.02
C LEU A 243 -4.67 13.15 -16.18
N GLY A 244 -4.99 12.80 -17.42
CA GLY A 244 -4.29 13.32 -18.60
C GLY A 244 -2.99 12.57 -18.94
N GLU A 245 -2.52 12.76 -20.16
CA GLU A 245 -1.29 12.15 -20.70
C GLU A 245 -0.03 12.47 -19.87
N ALA A 246 -0.02 13.60 -19.16
CA ALA A 246 1.09 13.97 -18.29
C ALA A 246 1.34 12.97 -17.15
N ALA A 247 0.34 12.16 -16.78
CA ALA A 247 0.50 11.11 -15.77
C ALA A 247 1.49 10.02 -16.21
N ARG A 248 1.56 9.68 -17.51
CA ARG A 248 2.47 8.64 -18.04
C ARG A 248 3.95 8.94 -17.83
N ARG A 249 4.33 10.21 -17.60
CA ARG A 249 5.73 10.56 -17.30
C ARG A 249 6.23 9.95 -15.98
N HIS A 250 5.30 9.59 -15.10
CA HIS A 250 5.59 9.15 -13.74
C HIS A 250 5.71 7.64 -13.60
N TYR A 251 5.29 6.85 -14.60
CA TYR A 251 5.35 5.40 -14.55
C TYR A 251 5.79 4.77 -15.86
N ARG A 252 6.25 3.52 -15.79
CA ARG A 252 6.54 2.70 -16.96
C ARG A 252 5.82 1.36 -16.86
N ILE A 253 5.15 0.94 -17.93
CA ILE A 253 4.55 -0.39 -18.02
C ILE A 253 5.56 -1.36 -18.63
N ILE A 254 5.76 -2.52 -17.98
CA ILE A 254 6.65 -3.60 -18.45
C ILE A 254 5.90 -4.91 -18.35
N ILE A 255 5.69 -5.56 -19.49
CA ILE A 255 4.93 -6.81 -19.59
C ILE A 255 5.90 -7.98 -19.77
N ASP A 256 5.72 -9.02 -18.94
CA ASP A 256 6.40 -10.32 -19.02
C ASP A 256 7.94 -10.28 -18.98
N ASP A 257 8.53 -9.29 -18.31
CA ASP A 257 9.99 -9.19 -18.14
C ASP A 257 10.40 -8.86 -16.71
N ALA A 258 10.41 -9.90 -15.88
CA ALA A 258 10.78 -9.78 -14.47
C ALA A 258 12.22 -9.31 -14.24
N ALA A 259 13.14 -9.65 -15.16
CA ALA A 259 14.54 -9.26 -15.05
C ALA A 259 14.71 -7.76 -15.34
N GLU A 260 13.99 -7.24 -16.33
CA GLU A 260 13.97 -5.82 -16.68
C GLU A 260 13.43 -4.97 -15.55
N VAL A 261 12.30 -5.37 -14.95
CA VAL A 261 11.70 -4.67 -13.80
C VAL A 261 12.75 -4.47 -12.69
N ALA A 262 13.39 -5.55 -12.26
CA ALA A 262 14.38 -5.49 -11.19
C ALA A 262 15.67 -4.75 -11.60
N ARG A 263 16.07 -4.85 -12.88
CA ARG A 263 17.24 -4.14 -13.42
C ARG A 263 17.02 -2.64 -13.40
N LEU A 264 15.84 -2.15 -13.79
CA LEU A 264 15.51 -0.73 -13.77
C LEU A 264 15.43 -0.20 -12.34
N MET A 265 14.82 -0.95 -11.41
CA MET A 265 14.82 -0.56 -9.99
C MET A 265 16.24 -0.45 -9.44
N LYS A 266 17.11 -1.45 -9.67
CA LYS A 266 18.51 -1.39 -9.23
C LYS A 266 19.28 -0.22 -9.85
N LYS A 267 19.05 0.08 -11.13
CA LYS A 267 19.68 1.22 -11.83
C LYS A 267 19.22 2.58 -11.29
N ALA A 268 18.01 2.65 -10.74
CA ALA A 268 17.47 3.88 -10.17
C ALA A 268 17.97 4.16 -8.74
N MET A 269 18.34 3.14 -7.95
CA MET A 269 18.78 3.35 -6.56
C MET A 269 19.92 4.39 -6.39
N PRO A 270 20.98 4.42 -7.25
CA PRO A 270 21.98 5.48 -7.19
C PRO A 270 21.42 6.88 -7.49
N GLN A 271 20.40 7.00 -8.35
CA GLN A 271 19.75 8.27 -8.67
C GLN A 271 18.90 8.76 -7.51
N VAL A 272 18.20 7.85 -6.83
CA VAL A 272 17.48 8.15 -5.58
C VAL A 272 18.48 8.61 -4.51
N LYS A 273 19.60 7.91 -4.35
CA LYS A 273 20.66 8.29 -3.41
C LYS A 273 21.19 9.69 -3.69
N GLU A 274 21.47 10.00 -4.96
CA GLU A 274 21.93 11.33 -5.39
C GLU A 274 20.88 12.40 -5.10
N ASN A 275 19.62 12.14 -5.46
CA ASN A 275 18.52 13.07 -5.22
C ASN A 275 18.34 13.41 -3.74
N ARG A 276 18.42 12.43 -2.83
CA ARG A 276 18.38 12.67 -1.37
C ARG A 276 19.61 13.45 -0.90
N ARG A 277 20.79 13.17 -1.46
CA ARG A 277 22.02 13.89 -1.12
C ARG A 277 21.95 15.36 -1.52
N ASP A 278 21.46 15.65 -2.73
CA ASP A 278 21.37 17.00 -3.28
C ASP A 278 20.39 17.90 -2.52
N THR A 279 19.39 17.30 -1.88
CA THR A 279 18.39 18.02 -1.08
C THR A 279 18.68 17.99 0.43
N GLY A 280 19.73 17.28 0.87
CA GLY A 280 20.02 17.07 2.29
C GLY A 280 19.00 16.20 3.02
N ASP A 281 18.22 15.40 2.27
CA ASP A 281 17.17 14.53 2.79
C ASP A 281 17.74 13.17 3.28
N ALA A 282 16.97 12.46 4.09
CA ALA A 282 17.35 11.15 4.58
C ALA A 282 17.17 10.07 3.49
N TYR A 283 18.01 9.03 3.54
CA TYR A 283 17.84 7.86 2.68
C TYR A 283 16.60 7.07 3.11
N SER A 284 16.51 6.70 4.40
CA SER A 284 15.44 5.81 4.90
C SER A 284 14.05 6.46 5.02
N PHE A 285 13.92 7.77 4.86
CA PHE A 285 12.63 8.47 4.95
C PHE A 285 12.66 9.74 4.08
N ASN A 286 11.79 9.82 3.08
CA ASN A 286 11.73 10.94 2.14
C ASN A 286 10.94 12.12 2.73
N TRP A 287 11.60 13.04 3.43
CA TRP A 287 10.95 14.23 3.99
C TRP A 287 10.57 15.25 2.92
N SER A 288 11.39 15.35 1.88
CA SER A 288 11.23 16.36 0.82
C SER A 288 10.02 16.11 -0.09
N MET A 289 9.48 14.89 -0.12
CA MET A 289 8.23 14.57 -0.81
C MET A 289 7.08 15.37 -0.20
N ARG A 290 6.42 16.22 -1.00
CA ARG A 290 5.27 16.99 -0.54
C ARG A 290 3.98 16.19 -0.74
N ILE A 291 3.33 15.84 0.35
CA ILE A 291 2.01 15.20 0.33
C ILE A 291 0.99 16.25 0.78
N ALA A 292 -0.03 16.47 -0.03
CA ALA A 292 -1.06 17.46 0.26
C ALA A 292 -1.99 16.98 1.39
N PRO A 293 -2.55 17.88 2.22
CA PRO A 293 -3.35 17.48 3.38
C PRO A 293 -4.58 16.63 3.03
N ASP A 294 -5.19 16.88 1.88
CA ASP A 294 -6.31 16.11 1.32
C ASP A 294 -6.00 14.61 1.10
N LEU A 295 -4.72 14.27 0.92
CA LEU A 295 -4.24 12.89 0.84
C LEU A 295 -3.89 12.30 2.21
N GLN A 296 -3.74 13.11 3.27
CA GLN A 296 -3.36 12.67 4.61
C GLN A 296 -4.53 12.55 5.60
N VAL A 297 -5.59 13.33 5.39
CA VAL A 297 -6.77 13.31 6.25
C VAL A 297 -7.57 12.03 6.00
N PRO A 298 -7.94 11.29 7.05
CA PRO A 298 -8.78 10.10 6.92
C PRO A 298 -10.09 10.36 6.21
N PHE A 299 -10.43 9.50 5.25
CA PHE A 299 -11.73 9.56 4.57
C PHE A 299 -12.71 8.55 5.17
N GLU A 300 -13.83 9.04 5.69
CA GLU A 300 -14.94 8.19 6.14
C GLU A 300 -15.92 7.93 4.97
N PRO A 301 -16.06 6.68 4.50
CA PRO A 301 -16.88 6.37 3.33
C PRO A 301 -18.35 6.22 3.72
N SER A 302 -19.04 7.33 3.99
CA SER A 302 -20.50 7.37 4.11
C SER A 302 -21.15 7.58 2.73
N HIS A 303 -22.44 7.25 2.59
CA HIS A 303 -23.20 7.52 1.34
C HIS A 303 -23.17 9.00 0.95
N GLU A 304 -23.24 9.90 1.93
CA GLU A 304 -23.14 11.34 1.72
C GLU A 304 -21.74 11.74 1.22
N ASN A 305 -20.68 11.28 1.88
CA ASN A 305 -19.30 11.62 1.50
C ASN A 305 -18.95 11.08 0.12
N MET A 306 -19.39 9.86 -0.20
CA MET A 306 -19.20 9.24 -1.52
C MET A 306 -19.94 9.99 -2.63
N ALA A 307 -21.18 10.44 -2.38
CA ALA A 307 -21.96 11.21 -3.34
C ALA A 307 -21.42 12.64 -3.56
N ASN A 308 -20.72 13.20 -2.57
CA ASN A 308 -20.16 14.56 -2.60
C ASN A 308 -18.75 14.64 -3.22
N LEU A 309 -18.16 13.53 -3.68
CA LEU A 309 -16.86 13.53 -4.35
C LEU A 309 -16.92 14.35 -5.65
N LYS A 310 -15.91 15.18 -5.90
CA LYS A 310 -15.85 16.02 -7.10
C LYS A 310 -15.13 15.25 -8.19
N LEU A 311 -15.87 14.43 -8.93
CA LEU A 311 -15.30 13.61 -10.00
C LEU A 311 -15.50 14.25 -11.38
N TYR A 312 -15.01 15.50 -11.51
CA TYR A 312 -15.12 16.32 -12.72
C TYR A 312 -13.72 16.80 -13.18
N PRO A 313 -13.53 17.08 -14.49
CA PRO A 313 -12.22 17.44 -15.04
C PRO A 313 -11.84 18.91 -14.83
N ASP A 314 -12.75 19.75 -14.32
CA ASP A 314 -12.60 21.21 -14.19
C ASP A 314 -11.79 21.66 -12.95
N GLN A 315 -10.95 20.77 -12.41
CA GLN A 315 -10.14 20.99 -11.22
C GLN A 315 -8.67 20.59 -11.45
N PRO A 316 -7.74 21.04 -10.59
CA PRO A 316 -6.36 20.57 -10.62
C PRO A 316 -6.26 19.05 -10.54
N VAL A 317 -5.38 18.47 -11.35
CA VAL A 317 -5.29 17.02 -11.52
C VAL A 317 -4.92 16.28 -10.23
N GLU A 318 -4.10 16.89 -9.39
CA GLU A 318 -3.72 16.35 -8.08
C GLU A 318 -4.91 16.28 -7.12
N ILE A 319 -5.87 17.22 -7.22
CA ILE A 319 -7.10 17.24 -6.43
C ILE A 319 -8.06 16.16 -6.96
N LEU A 320 -8.19 16.05 -8.29
CA LEU A 320 -8.99 14.99 -8.90
C LEU A 320 -8.47 13.59 -8.52
N ALA A 321 -7.15 13.40 -8.52
CA ALA A 321 -6.54 12.14 -8.09
C ALA A 321 -6.86 11.82 -6.61
N ALA A 322 -6.92 12.83 -5.74
CA ALA A 322 -7.31 12.66 -4.34
C ALA A 322 -8.77 12.20 -4.18
N ASP A 323 -9.72 12.79 -4.93
CA ASP A 323 -11.12 12.38 -4.89
C ASP A 323 -11.35 11.01 -5.54
N LEU A 324 -10.64 10.69 -6.62
CA LEU A 324 -10.63 9.34 -7.17
C LEU A 324 -10.09 8.34 -6.14
N ARG A 325 -8.99 8.65 -5.45
CA ARG A 325 -8.45 7.81 -4.36
C ARG A 325 -9.53 7.52 -3.31
N ARG A 326 -10.26 8.55 -2.86
CA ARG A 326 -11.37 8.41 -1.89
C ARG A 326 -12.49 7.52 -2.42
N ALA A 327 -12.86 7.66 -3.69
CA ALA A 327 -13.85 6.78 -4.33
C ALA A 327 -13.44 5.30 -4.24
N PHE A 328 -12.19 4.97 -4.63
CA PHE A 328 -11.69 3.60 -4.54
C PHE A 328 -11.57 3.11 -3.09
N SER A 329 -11.13 3.97 -2.16
CA SER A 329 -11.11 3.68 -0.72
C SER A 329 -12.50 3.34 -0.18
N GLY A 330 -13.55 4.04 -0.65
CA GLY A 330 -14.93 3.73 -0.28
C GLY A 330 -15.38 2.37 -0.80
N ILE A 331 -15.01 2.00 -2.03
CA ILE A 331 -15.30 0.67 -2.59
C ILE A 331 -14.55 -0.43 -1.81
N VAL A 332 -13.29 -0.20 -1.44
CA VAL A 332 -12.54 -1.12 -0.54
C VAL A 332 -13.30 -1.29 0.78
N ALA A 333 -13.71 -0.19 1.41
CA ALA A 333 -14.42 -0.24 2.67
C ALA A 333 -15.75 -1.01 2.58
N GLY A 334 -16.56 -0.75 1.53
CA GLY A 334 -17.82 -1.46 1.29
C GLY A 334 -17.66 -2.95 1.01
N ASN A 335 -16.50 -3.38 0.52
CA ASN A 335 -16.23 -4.78 0.20
C ASN A 335 -15.67 -5.60 1.37
N VAL A 336 -14.78 -5.03 2.19
CA VAL A 336 -14.00 -5.82 3.17
C VAL A 336 -13.98 -5.26 4.59
N LYS A 337 -14.39 -4.02 4.82
CA LYS A 337 -14.39 -3.41 6.16
C LYS A 337 -15.76 -3.54 6.79
N GLU A 338 -15.80 -3.99 8.04
CA GLU A 338 -17.07 -4.24 8.76
C GLU A 338 -18.01 -3.02 8.78
N ALA A 339 -17.48 -1.82 9.03
CA ALA A 339 -18.27 -0.60 9.03
C ALA A 339 -18.87 -0.28 7.64
N GLY A 340 -18.09 -0.49 6.56
CA GLY A 340 -18.55 -0.28 5.20
C GLY A 340 -19.59 -1.31 4.78
N ILE A 341 -19.36 -2.59 5.06
CA ILE A 341 -20.31 -3.68 4.78
C ILE A 341 -21.66 -3.40 5.46
N ARG A 342 -21.67 -3.03 6.74
CA ARG A 342 -22.90 -2.67 7.47
C ARG A 342 -23.62 -1.47 6.87
N ALA A 343 -22.88 -0.45 6.40
CA ALA A 343 -23.48 0.71 5.75
C ALA A 343 -24.17 0.33 4.43
N ILE A 344 -23.56 -0.58 3.66
CA ILE A 344 -24.13 -1.10 2.40
C ILE A 344 -25.37 -1.95 2.66
N GLU A 345 -25.36 -2.80 3.68
CA GLU A 345 -26.52 -3.60 4.09
C GLU A 345 -27.70 -2.72 4.53
N ALA A 346 -27.42 -1.61 5.22
CA ALA A 346 -28.44 -0.70 5.73
C ALA A 346 -29.03 0.24 4.67
N ASN A 347 -28.19 0.81 3.79
CA ASN A 347 -28.56 1.93 2.93
C ASN A 347 -28.47 1.60 1.42
N GLY A 348 -28.02 0.40 1.06
CA GLY A 348 -27.75 0.02 -0.33
C GLY A 348 -26.36 0.45 -0.83
N PRO A 349 -26.05 0.26 -2.12
CA PRO A 349 -24.74 0.59 -2.70
C PRO A 349 -24.41 2.10 -2.62
N TYR A 350 -23.13 2.43 -2.59
CA TYR A 350 -22.67 3.81 -2.74
C TYR A 350 -22.99 4.34 -4.14
N LYS A 351 -23.62 5.51 -4.23
CA LYS A 351 -23.86 6.18 -5.51
C LYS A 351 -22.72 7.13 -5.82
N ILE A 352 -22.03 6.88 -6.92
CA ILE A 352 -20.86 7.66 -7.34
C ILE A 352 -21.24 8.44 -8.60
N HIS A 353 -21.11 9.76 -8.52
CA HIS A 353 -21.49 10.71 -9.56
C HIS A 353 -20.28 11.50 -10.04
N GLY A 354 -20.31 11.98 -11.28
CA GLY A 354 -19.23 12.80 -11.84
C GLY A 354 -19.46 13.14 -13.30
N ASP A 355 -18.39 13.54 -13.98
CA ASP A 355 -18.39 13.71 -15.43
C ASP A 355 -18.77 12.41 -16.14
N ARG A 356 -19.61 12.51 -17.17
CA ARG A 356 -20.20 11.37 -17.87
C ARG A 356 -19.16 10.43 -18.46
N GLU A 357 -18.11 10.97 -19.08
CA GLU A 357 -17.07 10.13 -19.70
C GLU A 357 -16.17 9.53 -18.62
N MET A 358 -15.83 10.28 -17.57
CA MET A 358 -15.06 9.75 -16.44
C MET A 358 -15.79 8.61 -15.71
N MET A 359 -17.10 8.77 -15.46
CA MET A 359 -17.93 7.73 -14.85
C MET A 359 -17.99 6.49 -15.73
N ARG A 360 -18.16 6.66 -17.05
CA ARG A 360 -18.12 5.53 -18.00
C ARG A 360 -16.77 4.78 -17.94
N ARG A 361 -15.65 5.50 -17.89
CA ARG A 361 -14.31 4.88 -17.78
C ARG A 361 -14.09 4.19 -16.44
N MET A 362 -14.60 4.76 -15.35
CA MET A 362 -14.57 4.12 -14.03
C MET A 362 -15.39 2.83 -14.01
N ASP A 363 -16.59 2.83 -14.61
CA ASP A 363 -17.43 1.64 -14.73
C ASP A 363 -16.75 0.55 -15.57
N ASP A 364 -16.20 0.90 -16.74
CA ASP A 364 -15.43 -0.03 -17.60
C ASP A 364 -14.27 -0.70 -16.80
N LEU A 365 -13.52 0.08 -16.02
CA LEU A 365 -12.42 -0.41 -15.19
C LEU A 365 -12.92 -1.36 -14.08
N LEU A 366 -13.96 -0.94 -13.35
CA LEU A 366 -14.52 -1.70 -12.23
C LEU A 366 -15.17 -3.01 -12.70
N GLN A 367 -15.88 -3.00 -13.83
CA GLN A 367 -16.40 -4.22 -14.45
C GLN A 367 -15.27 -5.18 -14.86
N GLY A 368 -14.16 -4.64 -15.37
CA GLY A 368 -12.94 -5.41 -15.64
C GLY A 368 -12.40 -6.11 -14.37
N PHE A 369 -12.39 -5.42 -13.22
CA PHE A 369 -11.98 -6.01 -11.95
C PHE A 369 -12.94 -7.12 -11.47
N VAL A 370 -14.25 -6.96 -11.67
CA VAL A 370 -15.26 -7.99 -11.35
C VAL A 370 -15.07 -9.22 -12.23
N ALA A 371 -14.99 -9.04 -13.56
CA ALA A 371 -14.84 -10.12 -14.53
C ALA A 371 -13.55 -10.93 -14.33
N GLN A 372 -12.50 -10.30 -13.80
CA GLN A 372 -11.22 -10.93 -13.50
C GLN A 372 -11.12 -11.44 -12.05
N HIS A 373 -12.23 -11.47 -11.30
CA HIS A 373 -12.30 -11.96 -9.92
C HIS A 373 -11.33 -11.24 -8.94
N ARG A 374 -11.14 -9.93 -9.11
CA ARG A 374 -10.22 -9.10 -8.31
C ARG A 374 -10.87 -8.42 -7.10
N MET A 375 -12.20 -8.43 -7.03
CA MET A 375 -12.95 -7.77 -5.95
C MET A 375 -13.12 -8.64 -4.70
N LYS A 376 -13.04 -9.97 -4.85
CA LYS A 376 -13.28 -10.95 -3.79
C LYS A 376 -12.52 -12.23 -4.09
N LEU A 377 -12.10 -12.95 -3.06
CA LEU A 377 -11.56 -14.30 -3.19
C LEU A 377 -12.62 -15.26 -3.78
N PRO A 378 -12.20 -16.32 -4.51
CA PRO A 378 -13.11 -17.32 -5.07
C PRO A 378 -14.02 -17.95 -4.00
N GLY A 379 -15.27 -18.26 -4.36
CA GLY A 379 -16.20 -19.02 -3.53
C GLY A 379 -17.64 -18.50 -3.48
N SER A 380 -17.89 -17.25 -3.89
CA SER A 380 -19.25 -16.69 -4.02
C SER A 380 -19.28 -15.60 -5.09
N ALA A 381 -20.47 -15.33 -5.65
CA ALA A 381 -20.66 -14.21 -6.57
C ALA A 381 -20.38 -12.88 -5.87
N TYR A 382 -19.71 -11.96 -6.56
CA TYR A 382 -19.50 -10.60 -6.09
C TYR A 382 -20.73 -9.74 -6.40
N ILE A 383 -21.25 -9.06 -5.39
CA ILE A 383 -22.31 -8.06 -5.52
C ILE A 383 -21.65 -6.69 -5.31
N PRO A 384 -21.66 -5.80 -6.33
CA PRO A 384 -21.05 -4.47 -6.20
C PRO A 384 -21.61 -3.69 -5.01
N CYS A 385 -20.72 -3.12 -4.20
CA CYS A 385 -21.08 -2.19 -3.13
C CYS A 385 -21.24 -0.74 -3.64
N TYR A 386 -21.29 -0.55 -4.96
CA TYR A 386 -21.31 0.74 -5.63
C TYR A 386 -22.26 0.70 -6.83
N GLU A 387 -22.75 1.87 -7.21
CA GLU A 387 -23.52 2.15 -8.41
C GLU A 387 -22.90 3.40 -9.06
N ILE A 388 -22.42 3.26 -10.31
CA ILE A 388 -21.92 4.40 -11.08
C ILE A 388 -23.12 5.08 -11.74
N CYS A 389 -23.36 6.34 -11.37
CA CYS A 389 -24.47 7.13 -11.85
C CYS A 389 -23.97 8.16 -12.87
N ALA A 390 -24.26 7.91 -14.16
CA ALA A 390 -23.83 8.71 -15.31
C ALA A 390 -24.82 9.81 -15.72
#